data_AF-W6MGA6-F1
#
_entry.id   AF-W6MGA6-F1
#
_cell.length_a   1.000
_cell.length_b   1.000
_cell.length_c   1.000
_cell.angle_alpha   90.00
_cell.angle_beta   90.00
_cell.angle_gamma   90.00
#
_symmetry.space_group_name_H-M   'P 1'
#
loop_
_entity.id
_entity.type
_entity.pdbx_description
1 polymer ?
#
loop_
_entity_poly.entity_id
_entity_poly.type
_entity_poly.pdbx_seq_one_letter_code
_entity_poly.pdbx_strand_id
1 'polypeptide(L)'
;MTGPVVVKFVDKYSEKPAEQSSLEKKLLKSGKALKLNEVRKEPPKPKGRNRAEPEDEENLKNDLALQRLLSESHILSSVPKSHHSGAELTLKTLDSDGPIGNARIRTLDERMKEISAKNGTLKARNLEKMPMAMRKGMIKARTLKTEKYEKEAKEAGIVLSRTRKGELRSLDNGRGVTSASDRLGLNKSRVTKMRDRGLKINTIGRSTRNGLVISKAEIERLSSKPKDGKKGKKGGRRR
;
A
#
# COMPACT_ATOMS: atom_id res chain seq x y z
N MET A 1 -12.43 73.63 48.86
CA MET A 1 -11.23 72.78 48.83
C MET A 1 -11.07 72.23 47.41
N THR A 2 -10.48 73.03 46.51
CA THR A 2 -10.21 72.68 45.11
C THR A 2 -8.78 72.18 45.01
N GLY A 3 -8.59 70.86 44.92
CA GLY A 3 -7.28 70.25 44.69
C GLY A 3 -6.91 70.21 43.20
N PRO A 4 -5.61 70.20 42.84
CA PRO A 4 -5.18 70.15 41.45
C PRO A 4 -5.51 68.78 40.81
N VAL A 5 -5.97 68.83 39.56
CA VAL A 5 -6.26 67.63 38.74
C VAL A 5 -4.94 66.99 38.31
N VAL A 6 -4.68 65.77 38.79
CA VAL A 6 -3.50 64.98 38.37
C VAL A 6 -3.92 64.02 37.26
N VAL A 7 -3.43 64.27 36.04
CA VAL A 7 -3.56 63.34 34.91
C VAL A 7 -2.38 62.37 34.93
N LYS A 8 -2.65 61.09 35.19
CA LYS A 8 -1.65 60.02 35.05
C LYS A 8 -1.77 59.41 33.66
N PHE A 9 -0.73 59.53 32.85
CA PHE A 9 -0.62 58.76 31.61
C PHE A 9 -0.43 57.30 31.98
N VAL A 10 -1.45 56.48 31.72
CA VAL A 10 -1.33 55.03 31.77
C VAL A 10 -0.98 54.60 30.35
N ASP A 11 0.27 54.17 30.14
CA ASP A 11 0.80 53.71 28.86
C ASP A 11 0.12 52.40 28.42
N LYS A 12 -1.17 52.46 28.08
CA LYS A 12 -1.92 51.33 27.51
C LYS A 12 -1.62 51.11 26.03
N TYR A 13 -0.96 52.08 25.41
CA TYR A 13 -0.50 52.08 24.02
C TYR A 13 1.03 52.23 23.94
N SER A 14 1.77 51.68 24.91
CA SER A 14 3.18 51.38 24.64
C SER A 14 3.18 50.26 23.60
N GLU A 15 3.22 50.65 22.32
CA GLU A 15 3.43 49.72 21.23
C GLU A 15 4.71 48.94 21.56
N LYS A 16 4.56 47.64 21.85
CA LYS A 16 5.73 46.76 21.91
C LYS A 16 6.44 46.94 20.56
N PRO A 17 7.73 47.30 20.53
CA PRO A 17 8.41 47.52 19.27
C PRO A 17 8.26 46.26 18.42
N ALA A 18 7.78 46.44 17.19
CA ALA A 18 7.52 45.34 16.27
C ALA A 18 8.75 44.40 16.23
N GLU A 19 8.52 43.12 16.51
CA GLU A 19 9.62 42.15 16.51
C GLU A 19 10.20 42.03 15.10
N GLN A 20 11.39 42.58 14.91
CA GLN A 20 12.08 42.55 13.62
C GLN A 20 12.29 41.11 13.15
N SER A 21 12.01 40.87 11.86
CA SER A 21 12.21 39.56 11.24
C SER A 21 13.69 39.13 11.33
N SER A 22 13.95 37.83 11.32
CA SER A 22 15.34 37.31 11.39
C SER A 22 16.23 37.83 10.26
N LEU A 23 15.62 38.20 9.12
CA LEU A 23 16.27 38.82 7.98
C LEU A 23 16.61 40.29 8.27
N GLU A 24 15.68 41.07 8.82
CA GLU A 24 15.92 42.46 9.22
C GLU A 24 17.02 42.57 10.28
N LYS A 25 17.03 41.68 11.28
CA LYS A 25 18.07 41.64 12.31
C LYS A 25 19.47 41.38 11.72
N LYS A 26 19.57 40.53 10.69
CA LYS A 26 20.83 40.28 9.98
C LYS A 26 21.26 41.48 9.14
N LEU A 27 20.31 42.14 8.49
CA LEU A 27 20.57 43.31 7.64
C LEU A 27 21.07 44.49 8.49
N LEU A 28 20.43 44.78 9.62
CA LEU A 28 20.82 45.83 10.55
C LEU A 28 22.20 45.59 11.19
N LYS A 29 22.54 44.32 11.47
CA LYS A 29 23.86 43.93 11.99
C LYS A 29 24.96 43.85 10.92
N SER A 30 24.63 43.93 9.64
CA SER A 30 25.58 43.71 8.55
C SER A 30 26.56 44.87 8.31
N GLY A 31 26.37 46.02 8.97
CA GLY A 31 27.24 47.20 8.88
C GLY A 31 27.24 47.88 7.51
N LYS A 32 26.40 47.42 6.57
CA LYS A 32 26.28 47.96 5.21
C LYS A 32 25.12 48.94 5.13
N ALA A 33 25.29 50.02 4.37
CA ALA A 33 24.21 50.95 4.08
C ALA A 33 23.08 50.22 3.31
N LEU A 34 21.84 50.37 3.80
CA LEU A 34 20.65 49.77 3.21
C LEU A 34 20.48 50.29 1.78
N LYS A 35 20.46 49.39 0.80
CA LYS A 35 20.18 49.75 -0.60
C LYS A 35 18.67 49.78 -0.84
N LEU A 36 18.17 50.83 -1.48
CA LEU A 36 16.74 51.03 -1.79
C LEU A 36 16.08 49.84 -2.51
N ASN A 37 16.86 49.06 -3.27
CA ASN A 37 16.40 47.89 -4.00
C ASN A 37 16.15 46.65 -3.12
N GLU A 38 16.74 46.58 -1.93
CA GLU A 38 16.62 45.44 -1.01
C GLU A 38 15.40 45.59 -0.08
N VAL A 39 15.04 46.83 0.28
CA VAL A 39 13.86 47.15 1.08
C VAL A 39 12.55 46.86 0.34
N ARG A 40 12.57 46.85 -1.00
CA ARG A 40 11.39 46.60 -1.86
C ARG A 40 11.20 45.13 -2.25
N LYS A 41 12.03 44.21 -1.77
CA LYS A 41 11.84 42.78 -2.05
C LYS A 41 10.73 42.23 -1.15
N GLU A 42 9.51 42.28 -1.68
CA GLU A 42 8.38 41.46 -1.21
C GLU A 42 8.82 39.98 -1.08
N PRO A 43 8.35 39.26 -0.04
CA PRO A 43 8.64 37.83 0.08
C PRO A 43 8.12 37.11 -1.18
N PRO A 44 8.84 36.09 -1.69
CA PRO A 44 8.42 35.40 -2.89
C PRO A 44 7.06 34.73 -2.65
N LYS A 45 6.03 35.17 -3.40
CA LYS A 45 4.72 34.51 -3.43
C LYS A 45 4.92 33.04 -3.86
N PRO A 46 4.31 32.06 -3.18
CA PRO A 46 4.43 30.66 -3.58
C PRO A 46 3.84 30.52 -4.98
N LYS A 47 4.67 30.06 -5.93
CA LYS A 47 4.22 29.76 -7.29
C LYS A 47 3.21 28.62 -7.21
N GLY A 48 1.98 28.88 -7.66
CA GLY A 48 0.93 27.87 -7.76
C GLY A 48 1.38 26.69 -8.61
N ARG A 49 1.34 25.49 -8.02
CA ARG A 49 1.65 24.21 -8.66
C ARG A 49 0.44 23.79 -9.51
N ASN A 50 0.44 24.18 -10.79
CA ASN A 50 -0.52 23.69 -11.79
C ASN A 50 0.22 22.85 -12.83
N ARG A 51 0.84 21.75 -12.41
CA ARG A 51 1.24 20.61 -13.26
C ARG A 51 1.20 19.38 -12.37
N ALA A 52 0.51 18.33 -12.82
CA ALA A 52 0.55 17.00 -12.21
C ALA A 52 1.98 16.46 -12.37
N GLU A 53 2.84 16.81 -11.42
CA GLU A 53 4.22 16.36 -11.31
C GLU A 53 4.22 14.94 -10.72
N PRO A 54 5.27 14.13 -10.92
CA PRO A 54 5.45 12.84 -10.22
C PRO A 54 5.30 12.98 -8.68
N GLU A 55 5.53 14.17 -8.14
CA GLU A 55 5.24 14.52 -6.75
C GLU A 55 3.78 14.30 -6.35
N ASP A 56 2.80 14.53 -7.24
CA ASP A 56 1.38 14.38 -6.92
C ASP A 56 0.98 12.90 -6.79
N GLU A 57 1.54 12.02 -7.62
CA GLU A 57 1.35 10.57 -7.45
C GLU A 57 1.99 10.06 -6.15
N GLU A 58 3.16 10.58 -5.79
CA GLU A 58 3.83 10.26 -4.54
C GLU A 58 3.05 10.79 -3.33
N ASN A 59 2.49 11.99 -3.42
CA ASN A 59 1.60 12.55 -2.41
C ASN A 59 0.34 11.70 -2.22
N LEU A 60 -0.30 11.24 -3.30
CA LEU A 60 -1.44 10.32 -3.25
C LEU A 60 -1.05 8.94 -2.69
N LYS A 61 0.17 8.46 -2.95
CA LYS A 61 0.71 7.23 -2.36
C LYS A 61 1.07 7.39 -0.87
N ASN A 62 1.30 8.61 -0.41
CA ASN A 62 1.63 8.88 0.99
C ASN A 62 0.40 9.32 1.81
N ASP A 63 -0.71 9.66 1.15
CA ASP A 63 -1.98 9.95 1.82
C ASP A 63 -2.63 8.69 2.36
N LEU A 64 -2.38 8.42 3.66
CA LEU A 64 -2.95 7.30 4.38
C LEU A 64 -4.47 7.39 4.55
N ALA A 65 -5.02 8.60 4.63
CA ALA A 65 -6.46 8.78 4.81
C ALA A 65 -7.18 8.42 3.50
N LEU A 66 -6.67 8.88 2.36
CA LEU A 66 -7.21 8.54 1.05
C LEU A 66 -7.08 7.04 0.75
N GLN A 67 -5.94 6.42 1.07
CA GLN A 67 -5.75 4.99 0.85
C GLN A 67 -6.73 4.14 1.66
N ARG A 68 -6.92 4.46 2.94
CA ARG A 68 -7.90 3.79 3.80
C ARG A 68 -9.31 3.99 3.28
N LEU A 69 -9.66 5.19 2.84
CA LEU A 69 -10.97 5.46 2.26
C LEU A 69 -11.23 4.61 1.01
N LEU A 70 -10.24 4.49 0.12
CA LEU A 70 -10.36 3.70 -1.10
C LEU A 70 -10.48 2.19 -0.81
N SER A 71 -9.66 1.65 0.10
CA SER A 71 -9.71 0.22 0.47
C SER A 71 -11.00 -0.14 1.22
N GLU A 72 -11.40 0.70 2.17
CA GLU A 72 -12.56 0.47 3.05
C GLU A 72 -13.90 0.94 2.44
N SER A 73 -13.88 1.58 1.27
CA SER A 73 -15.06 2.14 0.58
C SER A 73 -16.20 1.13 0.44
N HIS A 74 -15.89 -0.15 0.20
CA HIS A 74 -16.89 -1.21 0.10
C HIS A 74 -17.60 -1.47 1.44
N ILE A 75 -16.90 -1.38 2.57
CA ILE A 75 -17.47 -1.51 3.93
C ILE A 75 -18.30 -0.27 4.28
N LEU A 76 -17.84 0.92 3.89
CA LEU A 76 -18.58 2.16 4.15
C LEU A 76 -19.84 2.27 3.28
N SER A 77 -19.79 1.77 2.04
CA SER A 77 -20.93 1.80 1.11
C SER A 77 -22.08 0.89 1.52
N SER A 78 -21.79 -0.21 2.22
CA SER A 78 -22.78 -1.18 2.65
C SER A 78 -23.50 -0.77 3.94
N VAL A 79 -22.96 0.20 4.67
CA VAL A 79 -23.60 0.81 5.82
C VAL A 79 -24.62 1.82 5.27
N PRO A 80 -25.92 1.66 5.54
CA PRO A 80 -26.92 2.60 5.07
C PRO A 80 -26.65 3.97 5.70
N LYS A 81 -26.35 4.98 4.86
CA LYS A 81 -26.13 6.38 5.27
C LYS A 81 -27.29 6.98 6.09
N SER A 82 -28.46 6.35 6.06
CA SER A 82 -29.71 6.82 6.66
C SER A 82 -30.09 6.18 8.00
N HIS A 83 -29.39 5.12 8.46
CA HIS A 83 -29.81 4.40 9.66
C HIS A 83 -28.64 4.00 10.55
N HIS A 84 -28.08 4.98 11.27
CA HIS A 84 -27.52 4.67 12.58
C HIS A 84 -28.71 4.19 13.44
N SER A 85 -28.87 2.87 13.58
CA SER A 85 -29.84 2.32 14.52
C SER A 85 -29.53 2.91 15.89
N GLY A 86 -30.53 3.40 16.63
CA GLY A 86 -30.33 4.15 17.89
C GLY A 86 -29.47 3.43 18.95
N ALA A 87 -29.23 2.12 18.78
CA ALA A 87 -28.29 1.34 19.58
C ALA A 87 -26.79 1.62 19.29
N GLU A 88 -26.40 2.12 18.11
CA GLU A 88 -25.00 2.48 17.78
C GLU A 88 -24.65 3.94 18.13
N LEU A 89 -25.67 4.79 18.33
CA LEU A 89 -25.55 6.19 18.75
C LEU A 89 -25.49 6.28 20.28
N THR A 90 -24.29 6.17 20.82
CA THR A 90 -23.99 6.49 22.22
C THR A 90 -23.47 7.92 22.31
N LEU A 91 -23.53 8.56 23.49
CA LEU A 91 -22.97 9.91 23.70
C LEU A 91 -21.48 10.02 23.31
N LYS A 92 -20.74 8.91 23.31
CA LYS A 92 -19.33 8.85 22.88
C LYS A 92 -19.15 8.74 21.37
N THR A 93 -20.15 8.22 20.65
CA THR A 93 -20.10 8.03 19.19
C THR A 93 -20.78 9.14 18.42
N LEU A 94 -21.55 10.02 19.09
CA LEU A 94 -22.20 11.19 18.48
C LEU A 94 -21.18 12.21 17.96
N ASP A 95 -20.09 12.43 18.69
CA ASP A 95 -19.01 13.37 18.33
C ASP A 95 -17.83 12.70 17.60
N SER A 96 -17.96 11.43 17.24
CA SER A 96 -16.89 10.69 16.56
C SER A 96 -17.00 10.89 15.04
N ASP A 97 -16.04 11.57 14.42
CA ASP A 97 -15.93 11.77 12.96
C ASP A 97 -15.68 10.48 12.14
N GLY A 98 -15.71 9.30 12.78
CA GLY A 98 -15.34 8.02 12.20
C GLY A 98 -16.52 7.06 12.00
N PRO A 99 -16.31 5.92 11.31
CA PRO A 99 -17.32 4.88 11.19
C PRO A 99 -17.73 4.39 12.59
N ILE A 100 -19.03 4.14 12.79
CA ILE A 100 -19.58 3.66 14.06
C ILE A 100 -19.96 2.17 13.99
N GLY A 101 -20.07 1.56 15.18
CA GLY A 101 -20.49 0.18 15.41
C GLY A 101 -19.85 -0.87 14.49
N ASN A 102 -20.66 -1.63 13.75
CA ASN A 102 -20.16 -2.75 12.95
C ASN A 102 -19.19 -2.31 11.84
N ALA A 103 -19.41 -1.13 11.26
CA ALA A 103 -18.50 -0.56 10.27
C ALA A 103 -17.13 -0.25 10.89
N ARG A 104 -17.13 0.26 12.12
CA ARG A 104 -15.90 0.54 12.88
C ARG A 104 -15.08 -0.72 13.12
N ILE A 105 -15.74 -1.79 13.58
CA ILE A 105 -15.06 -3.06 13.88
C ILE A 105 -14.41 -3.60 12.61
N ARG A 106 -15.13 -3.56 11.48
CA ARG A 106 -14.64 -4.06 10.20
C ARG A 106 -13.51 -3.25 9.61
N THR A 107 -13.62 -1.93 9.63
CA THR A 107 -12.55 -1.03 9.16
C THR A 107 -11.30 -1.20 10.02
N LEU A 108 -11.44 -1.32 11.35
CA LEU A 108 -10.31 -1.64 12.23
C LEU A 108 -9.70 -3.02 11.94
N ASP A 109 -10.52 -4.05 11.76
CA ASP A 109 -10.03 -5.40 11.42
C ASP A 109 -9.28 -5.42 10.08
N GLU A 110 -9.78 -4.71 9.06
CA GLU A 110 -9.11 -4.59 7.76
C GLU A 110 -7.76 -3.89 7.89
N ARG A 111 -7.70 -2.75 8.61
CA ARG A 111 -6.44 -2.05 8.90
C ARG A 111 -5.45 -2.94 9.64
N MET A 112 -5.90 -3.68 10.65
CA MET A 112 -5.04 -4.60 11.40
C MET A 112 -4.55 -5.74 10.52
N LYS A 113 -5.39 -6.28 9.62
CA LYS A 113 -5.00 -7.31 8.64
C LYS A 113 -3.99 -6.78 7.63
N GLU A 114 -4.14 -5.55 7.15
CA GLU A 114 -3.18 -4.92 6.23
C GLU A 114 -1.81 -4.73 6.88
N ILE A 115 -1.79 -4.20 8.11
CA ILE A 115 -0.54 -4.01 8.88
C ILE A 115 0.09 -5.37 9.19
N SER A 116 -0.71 -6.34 9.64
CA SER A 116 -0.24 -7.69 9.95
C SER A 116 0.26 -8.43 8.71
N ALA A 117 -0.35 -8.24 7.54
CA ALA A 117 0.08 -8.90 6.30
C ALA A 117 1.47 -8.45 5.82
N LYS A 118 1.91 -7.24 6.17
CA LYS A 118 3.24 -6.72 5.81
C LYS A 118 4.36 -7.39 6.62
N ASN A 119 4.15 -7.57 7.92
CA ASN A 119 5.18 -8.05 8.85
C ASN A 119 4.98 -9.51 9.29
N GLY A 120 3.79 -10.06 9.10
CA GLY A 120 3.37 -11.35 9.65
C GLY A 120 3.78 -12.55 8.78
N THR A 121 3.97 -13.69 9.46
CA THR A 121 4.08 -14.99 8.77
C THR A 121 2.72 -15.41 8.22
N LEU A 122 2.70 -16.24 7.16
CA LEU A 122 1.48 -16.73 6.49
C LEU A 122 0.43 -17.34 7.46
N LYS A 123 0.86 -17.76 8.66
CA LYS A 123 0.03 -18.26 9.78
C LYS A 123 -0.96 -17.21 10.35
N ALA A 124 -0.78 -15.92 10.07
CA ALA A 124 -1.69 -14.86 10.51
C ALA A 124 -3.07 -14.92 9.82
N ARG A 125 -3.23 -15.74 8.78
CA ARG A 125 -4.50 -15.97 8.07
C ARG A 125 -5.14 -17.30 8.44
N ASN A 126 -5.36 -17.51 9.74
CA ASN A 126 -6.14 -18.67 10.20
C ASN A 126 -7.62 -18.42 9.91
N LEU A 127 -8.25 -19.36 9.21
CA LEU A 127 -9.69 -19.31 8.93
C LEU A 127 -10.48 -19.79 10.15
N GLU A 128 -11.72 -19.30 10.27
CA GLU A 128 -12.68 -19.81 11.23
C GLU A 128 -12.89 -21.33 11.06
N LYS A 129 -12.88 -22.06 12.18
CA LYS A 129 -13.10 -23.51 12.17
C LYS A 129 -14.55 -23.79 11.76
N MET A 130 -14.74 -24.46 10.63
CA MET A 130 -16.05 -24.82 10.10
C MET A 130 -16.10 -26.28 9.67
N PRO A 131 -17.26 -26.96 9.77
CA PRO A 131 -17.44 -28.27 9.17
C PRO A 131 -17.19 -28.25 7.66
N MET A 132 -16.55 -29.31 7.15
CA MET A 132 -16.16 -29.42 5.75
C MET A 132 -17.33 -29.28 4.77
N ALA A 133 -18.49 -29.89 5.08
CA ALA A 133 -19.67 -29.82 4.23
C ALA A 133 -20.20 -28.38 4.10
N MET A 134 -20.32 -27.67 5.23
CA MET A 134 -20.77 -26.28 5.27
C MET A 134 -19.80 -25.36 4.52
N ARG A 135 -18.49 -25.49 4.78
CA ARG A 135 -17.47 -24.67 4.10
C ARG A 135 -17.51 -24.90 2.57
N LYS A 136 -17.61 -26.15 2.12
CA LYS A 136 -17.75 -26.48 0.69
C LYS A 136 -19.03 -25.90 0.09
N GLY A 137 -20.15 -25.96 0.82
CA GLY A 137 -21.43 -25.38 0.41
C GLY A 137 -21.34 -23.86 0.21
N MET A 138 -20.76 -23.15 1.18
CA MET A 138 -20.57 -21.70 1.09
C MET A 138 -19.65 -21.30 -0.07
N ILE A 139 -18.56 -22.04 -0.30
CA ILE A 139 -17.68 -21.80 -1.45
C ILE A 139 -18.45 -21.98 -2.76
N LYS A 140 -19.19 -23.08 -2.92
CA LYS A 140 -20.00 -23.34 -4.12
C LYS A 140 -21.06 -22.25 -4.36
N ALA A 141 -21.79 -21.85 -3.33
CA ALA A 141 -22.79 -20.79 -3.46
C ALA A 141 -22.16 -19.45 -3.89
N ARG A 142 -20.98 -19.13 -3.33
CA ARG A 142 -20.25 -17.90 -3.68
C ARG A 142 -19.70 -17.95 -5.11
N THR A 143 -19.18 -19.09 -5.57
CA THR A 143 -18.70 -19.24 -6.95
C THR A 143 -19.84 -19.08 -7.94
N LEU A 144 -20.99 -19.73 -7.70
CA LEU A 144 -22.17 -19.61 -8.57
C LEU A 144 -22.69 -18.16 -8.66
N LYS A 145 -22.75 -17.45 -7.53
CA LYS A 145 -23.12 -16.01 -7.52
C LYS A 145 -22.14 -15.16 -8.32
N THR A 146 -20.85 -15.44 -8.19
CA THR A 146 -19.79 -14.70 -8.89
C THR A 146 -19.83 -14.96 -10.40
N GLU A 147 -19.98 -16.22 -10.80
CA GLU A 147 -20.11 -16.63 -12.19
C GLU A 147 -21.35 -16.02 -12.85
N LYS A 148 -22.49 -16.01 -12.14
CA LYS A 148 -23.72 -15.36 -12.61
C LYS A 148 -23.50 -13.86 -12.82
N TYR A 149 -22.94 -13.17 -11.83
CA TYR A 149 -22.66 -11.72 -11.92
C TYR A 149 -21.69 -11.38 -13.05
N GLU A 150 -20.64 -12.18 -13.24
CA GLU A 150 -19.68 -12.02 -14.34
C GLU A 150 -20.32 -12.24 -15.71
N LYS A 151 -21.18 -13.25 -15.83
CA LYS A 151 -21.90 -13.56 -17.05
C LYS A 151 -22.87 -12.43 -17.41
N GLU A 152 -23.68 -11.97 -16.45
CA GLU A 152 -24.61 -10.86 -16.63
C GLU A 152 -23.88 -9.56 -17.01
N ALA A 153 -22.77 -9.23 -16.33
CA ALA A 153 -21.98 -8.06 -16.68
C ALA A 153 -21.39 -8.15 -18.09
N LYS A 154 -20.92 -9.34 -18.50
CA LYS A 154 -20.41 -9.56 -19.85
C LYS A 154 -21.50 -9.43 -20.91
N GLU A 155 -22.68 -9.97 -20.64
CA GLU A 155 -23.86 -9.85 -21.53
C GLU A 155 -24.34 -8.40 -21.65
N ALA A 156 -24.30 -7.65 -20.55
CA ALA A 156 -24.68 -6.23 -20.51
C ALA A 156 -23.57 -5.27 -21.00
N GLY A 157 -22.37 -5.75 -21.31
CA GLY A 157 -21.23 -4.91 -21.71
C GLY A 157 -20.59 -4.08 -20.58
N ILE A 158 -20.85 -4.45 -19.31
CA ILE A 158 -20.29 -3.77 -18.13
C ILE A 158 -18.87 -4.28 -17.87
N VAL A 159 -17.90 -3.36 -17.80
CA VAL A 159 -16.50 -3.70 -17.50
C VAL A 159 -16.30 -3.83 -15.98
N LEU A 160 -15.96 -5.04 -15.53
CA LEU A 160 -15.65 -5.32 -14.13
C LEU A 160 -14.15 -5.21 -13.83
N SER A 161 -13.80 -4.98 -12.56
CA SER A 161 -12.42 -5.00 -12.07
C SER A 161 -11.78 -6.38 -12.25
N ARG A 162 -10.51 -6.43 -12.65
CA ARG A 162 -9.79 -7.69 -12.90
C ARG A 162 -9.30 -8.30 -11.57
N THR A 163 -9.57 -9.59 -11.36
CA THR A 163 -9.08 -10.36 -10.21
C THR A 163 -7.93 -11.29 -10.61
N ARG A 164 -7.14 -11.75 -9.64
CA ARG A 164 -6.07 -12.71 -9.89
C ARG A 164 -6.63 -14.11 -10.19
N LYS A 165 -5.90 -14.91 -10.95
CA LYS A 165 -6.32 -16.29 -11.27
C LYS A 165 -6.41 -17.13 -9.99
N GLY A 166 -7.61 -17.64 -9.70
CA GLY A 166 -7.88 -18.45 -8.51
C GLY A 166 -8.35 -17.67 -7.27
N GLU A 167 -8.40 -16.35 -7.39
CA GLU A 167 -9.09 -15.45 -6.45
C GLU A 167 -10.54 -15.31 -6.90
N LEU A 168 -11.47 -15.29 -5.94
CA LEU A 168 -12.89 -15.09 -6.24
C LEU A 168 -13.25 -13.62 -6.04
N ARG A 169 -14.00 -13.02 -6.98
CA ARG A 169 -14.44 -11.63 -6.83
C ARG A 169 -15.30 -11.49 -5.56
N SER A 170 -15.04 -10.42 -4.84
CA SER A 170 -15.86 -9.97 -3.72
C SER A 170 -17.06 -9.18 -4.21
N LEU A 171 -18.23 -9.80 -4.18
CA LEU A 171 -19.50 -9.10 -4.45
C LEU A 171 -20.10 -8.47 -3.18
N ASP A 172 -19.75 -9.00 -2.01
CA ASP A 172 -20.43 -8.69 -0.75
C ASP A 172 -19.47 -8.66 0.46
N ASN A 173 -18.34 -7.98 0.32
CA ASN A 173 -17.36 -7.83 1.42
C ASN A 173 -17.85 -6.92 2.57
N GLY A 174 -19.01 -6.28 2.44
CA GLY A 174 -19.44 -5.15 3.26
C GLY A 174 -20.68 -5.44 4.11
N ARG A 175 -21.37 -6.57 3.93
CA ARG A 175 -22.55 -6.93 4.73
C ARG A 175 -22.25 -7.84 5.91
N GLY A 176 -22.87 -7.60 7.06
CA GLY A 176 -22.74 -8.39 8.29
C GLY A 176 -21.75 -7.81 9.31
N VAL A 177 -21.28 -8.66 10.25
CA VAL A 177 -20.25 -8.31 11.25
C VAL A 177 -18.91 -8.94 10.91
N THR A 178 -18.86 -10.23 10.58
CA THR A 178 -17.63 -10.93 10.17
C THR A 178 -17.43 -10.93 8.66
N SER A 179 -16.19 -10.91 8.19
CA SER A 179 -15.92 -10.95 6.75
C SER A 179 -16.07 -12.37 6.20
N ALA A 180 -16.61 -12.51 4.99
CA ALA A 180 -16.69 -13.84 4.35
C ALA A 180 -15.30 -14.46 4.12
N SER A 181 -14.27 -13.63 3.99
CA SER A 181 -12.87 -14.04 3.91
C SER A 181 -12.34 -14.72 5.16
N ASP A 182 -12.85 -14.40 6.36
CA ASP A 182 -12.40 -15.05 7.59
C ASP A 182 -12.84 -16.52 7.64
N ARG A 183 -13.96 -16.84 6.99
CA ARG A 183 -14.54 -18.19 6.92
C ARG A 183 -13.99 -19.02 5.77
N LEU A 184 -13.90 -18.39 4.60
CA LEU A 184 -13.65 -19.08 3.33
C LEU A 184 -12.24 -18.85 2.78
N GLY A 185 -11.54 -17.83 3.30
CA GLY A 185 -10.32 -17.31 2.69
C GLY A 185 -10.61 -16.44 1.45
N LEU A 186 -9.55 -15.82 0.94
CA LEU A 186 -9.59 -15.01 -0.28
C LEU A 186 -9.35 -15.86 -1.54
N ASN A 187 -8.49 -16.87 -1.42
CA ASN A 187 -8.00 -17.66 -2.53
C ASN A 187 -8.28 -19.15 -2.32
N LYS A 188 -8.61 -19.85 -3.41
CA LYS A 188 -8.50 -21.31 -3.42
C LYS A 188 -7.01 -21.63 -3.41
N SER A 189 -6.47 -22.05 -2.26
CA SER A 189 -5.05 -22.38 -2.12
C SER A 189 -4.68 -23.50 -3.09
N ARG A 190 -4.13 -23.13 -4.25
CA ARG A 190 -3.47 -24.07 -5.13
C ARG A 190 -2.00 -24.03 -4.76
N VAL A 191 -1.48 -25.19 -4.37
CA VAL A 191 -0.03 -25.33 -4.18
C VAL A 191 0.61 -25.08 -5.55
N THR A 192 1.50 -24.09 -5.62
CA THR A 192 2.35 -23.85 -6.79
C THR A 192 3.40 -24.95 -6.85
N LYS A 193 2.99 -26.18 -7.21
CA LYS A 193 3.92 -27.27 -7.46
C LYS A 193 4.49 -27.11 -8.86
N MET A 194 5.81 -27.11 -8.96
CA MET A 194 6.43 -27.30 -10.27
C MET A 194 6.05 -28.67 -10.81
N ARG A 195 5.91 -28.78 -12.14
CA ARG A 195 5.67 -30.06 -12.80
C ARG A 195 6.83 -30.99 -12.49
N ASP A 196 6.54 -32.23 -12.13
CA ASP A 196 7.57 -33.26 -12.03
C ASP A 196 8.23 -33.45 -13.40
N ARG A 197 9.56 -33.31 -13.44
CA ARG A 197 10.37 -33.39 -14.65
C ARG A 197 10.91 -34.80 -14.92
N GLY A 198 10.63 -35.75 -14.02
CA GLY A 198 11.18 -37.10 -14.10
C GLY A 198 12.70 -37.13 -13.83
N LEU A 199 13.30 -38.30 -13.98
CA LEU A 199 14.73 -38.51 -13.80
C LEU A 199 15.50 -37.99 -15.02
N LYS A 200 16.59 -37.25 -14.78
CA LYS A 200 17.49 -36.81 -15.85
C LYS A 200 18.42 -37.97 -16.22
N ILE A 201 18.19 -38.57 -17.40
CA ILE A 201 18.98 -39.71 -17.89
C ILE A 201 20.24 -39.24 -18.62
N ASN A 202 20.11 -38.35 -19.61
CA ASN A 202 21.24 -37.97 -20.45
C ASN A 202 22.04 -36.82 -19.82
N THR A 203 23.36 -36.99 -19.76
CA THR A 203 24.32 -35.98 -19.28
C THR A 203 25.05 -35.26 -20.41
N ILE A 204 25.13 -35.87 -21.60
CA ILE A 204 25.84 -35.35 -22.77
C ILE A 204 24.85 -34.68 -23.71
N GLY A 205 25.19 -33.50 -24.21
CA GLY A 205 24.42 -32.82 -25.25
C GLY A 205 23.06 -32.27 -24.80
N ARG A 206 22.34 -31.68 -25.75
CA ARG A 206 21.00 -31.10 -25.57
C ARG A 206 19.96 -31.95 -26.29
N SER A 207 18.99 -32.46 -25.53
CA SER A 207 17.81 -33.11 -26.12
C SER A 207 16.87 -32.04 -26.65
N THR A 208 16.72 -31.99 -27.97
CA THR A 208 15.84 -31.05 -28.68
C THR A 208 14.76 -31.82 -29.43
N ARG A 209 13.80 -31.12 -30.04
CA ARG A 209 12.79 -31.76 -30.90
C ARG A 209 13.41 -32.53 -32.08
N ASN A 210 14.57 -32.08 -32.59
CA ASN A 210 15.24 -32.68 -33.76
C ASN A 210 16.20 -33.83 -33.37
N GLY A 211 16.24 -34.22 -32.09
CA GLY A 211 17.13 -35.25 -31.58
C GLY A 211 18.19 -34.73 -30.61
N LEU A 212 19.19 -35.56 -30.35
CA LEU A 212 20.29 -35.25 -29.43
C LEU A 212 21.39 -34.47 -30.15
N VAL A 213 21.57 -33.21 -29.76
CA VAL A 213 22.61 -32.34 -30.30
C VAL A 213 23.81 -32.39 -29.39
N ILE A 214 24.92 -32.97 -29.87
CA ILE A 214 26.19 -33.04 -29.15
C ILE A 214 27.12 -31.95 -29.69
N SER A 215 27.71 -31.16 -28.79
CA SER A 215 28.63 -30.10 -29.20
C SER A 215 29.97 -30.67 -29.67
N LYS A 216 30.65 -29.98 -30.60
CA LYS A 216 31.99 -30.40 -31.08
C LYS A 216 32.98 -30.56 -29.91
N ALA A 217 32.94 -29.67 -28.92
CA ALA A 217 33.77 -29.75 -27.72
C ALA A 217 33.47 -31.00 -26.86
N GLU A 218 32.21 -31.42 -26.73
CA GLU A 218 31.87 -32.67 -26.03
C GLU A 218 32.34 -33.90 -26.82
N ILE A 219 32.20 -33.88 -28.15
CA ILE A 219 32.71 -34.94 -29.03
C ILE A 219 34.23 -35.04 -28.86
N GLU A 220 34.94 -33.92 -28.93
CA GLU A 220 36.40 -33.87 -28.73
C GLU A 220 36.78 -34.37 -27.33
N ARG A 221 36.10 -33.91 -26.27
CA ARG A 221 36.37 -34.32 -24.88
C ARG A 221 36.19 -35.82 -24.65
N LEU A 222 35.19 -36.44 -25.29
CA LEU A 222 34.90 -37.87 -25.14
C LEU A 222 35.74 -38.74 -26.09
N SER A 223 36.03 -38.25 -27.30
CA SER A 223 36.82 -38.96 -28.30
C SER A 223 38.33 -38.88 -28.04
N SER A 224 38.82 -37.78 -27.44
CA SER A 224 40.20 -37.70 -27.00
C SER A 224 40.40 -38.62 -25.80
N LYS A 225 41.23 -39.68 -25.96
CA LYS A 225 41.76 -40.45 -24.82
C LYS A 225 42.24 -39.47 -23.75
N PRO A 226 42.03 -39.74 -22.44
CA PRO A 226 42.48 -38.86 -21.38
C PRO A 226 43.98 -38.63 -21.59
N LYS A 227 44.36 -37.42 -22.01
CA LYS A 227 45.77 -37.05 -22.04
C LYS A 227 46.19 -37.04 -20.58
N ASP A 228 46.99 -38.03 -20.21
CA ASP A 228 47.62 -38.12 -18.90
C ASP A 228 48.05 -36.74 -18.44
N GLY A 229 47.56 -36.37 -17.26
CA GLY A 229 47.66 -35.03 -16.72
C GLY A 229 49.09 -34.54 -16.76
N LYS A 230 49.40 -33.69 -17.72
CA LYS A 230 50.58 -32.84 -17.67
C LYS A 230 50.31 -31.88 -16.52
N LYS A 231 50.76 -32.25 -15.30
CA LYS A 231 50.78 -31.42 -14.10
C LYS A 231 51.14 -30.00 -14.51
N GLY A 232 50.15 -29.11 -14.53
CA GLY A 232 50.40 -27.69 -14.61
C GLY A 232 51.26 -27.33 -13.41
N LYS A 233 52.54 -27.08 -13.64
CA LYS A 233 53.41 -26.39 -12.68
C LYS A 233 52.68 -25.10 -12.32
N LYS A 234 52.02 -25.08 -11.15
CA LYS A 234 51.67 -23.83 -10.48
C LYS A 234 53.00 -23.11 -10.26
N GLY A 235 53.26 -22.11 -11.11
CA GLY A 235 54.32 -21.15 -10.89
C GLY A 235 54.08 -20.53 -9.52
N GLY A 236 54.95 -20.83 -8.57
CA GLY A 236 54.98 -20.17 -7.28
C GLY A 236 55.29 -18.71 -7.50
N ARG A 237 54.28 -17.85 -7.39
CA ARG A 237 54.50 -16.42 -7.18
C ARG A 237 54.68 -16.24 -5.68
N ARG A 238 55.95 -16.29 -5.27
CA ARG A 238 56.41 -15.74 -3.99
C ARG A 238 56.37 -14.21 -4.12
N ARG A 239 55.97 -13.57 -3.03
CA ARG A 239 55.86 -12.12 -2.75
C ARG A 239 54.55 -11.49 -3.19
#